data_AF-A0A0B8NW37-F1
#
_entry.id   AF-A0A0B8NW37-F1
#
_cell.length_a   1.000
_cell.length_b   1.000
_cell.length_c   1.000
_cell.angle_alpha   90.00
_cell.angle_beta   90.00
_cell.angle_gamma   90.00
#
_symmetry.space_group_name_H-M   'P 1'
#
loop_
_entity.id
_entity.type
_entity.pdbx_description
1 polymer ?
#
loop_
_entity_poly.entity_id
_entity_poly.type
_entity_poly.pdbx_seq_one_letter_code
_entity_poly.pdbx_strand_id
1 'polypeptide(L)'
;MTATEAAGIAVLLAIIISVFIYREMNLKLFYKAVMEGVTGTSVVMLLVATSAVLGLFLTEQEVPQAMAAGILSISENKYVVLMMLNIMLLIVGVFLHGAAAIILTVPIVLPLIHELGIDPIHFGIMLALNISIGQQTPPVASVLITACSIAKKDIWAVTKVNAMFIAVLVAVLMLATYVPAISVGFVDYLYK
;
A
#
# COMPACT_ATOMS: atom_id res chain seq x y z
N MET A 1 15.68 -12.13 -5.57
CA MET A 1 16.19 -11.33 -4.44
C MET A 1 15.05 -10.48 -3.95
N THR A 2 14.49 -10.80 -2.79
CA THR A 2 13.43 -9.99 -2.19
C THR A 2 14.01 -8.70 -1.62
N ALA A 3 13.20 -7.64 -1.46
CA ALA A 3 13.66 -6.37 -0.91
C ALA A 3 14.32 -6.52 0.48
N THR A 4 13.85 -7.49 1.28
CA THR A 4 14.40 -7.85 2.58
C THR A 4 15.78 -8.52 2.48
N GLU A 5 15.98 -9.42 1.53
CA GLU A 5 17.29 -10.02 1.25
C GLU A 5 18.31 -8.98 0.76
N ALA A 6 17.88 -8.08 -0.12
CA ALA A 6 18.72 -6.99 -0.64
C ALA A 6 19.15 -6.02 0.49
N ALA A 7 18.21 -5.66 1.37
CA ALA A 7 18.50 -4.83 2.54
C ALA A 7 19.51 -5.50 3.49
N GLY A 8 19.38 -6.80 3.74
CA GLY A 8 20.32 -7.55 4.58
C GLY A 8 21.75 -7.54 4.03
N ILE A 9 21.90 -7.74 2.72
CA ILE A 9 23.20 -7.67 2.05
C ILE A 9 23.76 -6.24 2.07
N ALA A 10 22.93 -5.22 1.86
CA ALA A 10 23.35 -3.83 1.96
C ALA A 10 23.88 -3.47 3.37
N VAL A 11 23.22 -3.95 4.43
CA VAL A 11 23.68 -3.74 5.82
C VAL A 11 25.01 -4.45 6.07
N LEU A 12 25.15 -5.70 5.61
CA LEU A 12 26.42 -6.43 5.72
C LEU A 12 27.57 -5.69 5.03
N LEU A 13 27.36 -5.24 3.80
CA LEU A 13 28.37 -4.48 3.05
C LEU A 13 28.67 -3.13 3.73
N ALA A 14 27.67 -2.42 4.22
CA ALA A 14 27.87 -1.17 4.94
C ALA A 14 28.72 -1.37 6.21
N ILE A 15 28.50 -2.46 6.96
CA ILE A 15 29.31 -2.82 8.13
C ILE A 15 30.75 -3.12 7.71
N ILE A 16 30.95 -3.96 6.68
CA ILE A 16 32.29 -4.31 6.19
C ILE A 16 33.05 -3.05 5.76
N ILE A 17 32.43 -2.19 4.96
CA ILE A 17 33.03 -0.94 4.47
C ILE A 17 33.36 0.00 5.63
N SER A 18 32.45 0.16 6.59
CA SER A 18 32.65 1.07 7.73
C SER A 18 33.71 0.58 8.72
N VAL A 19 33.83 -0.74 8.92
CA VAL A 19 34.81 -1.35 9.84
C VAL A 19 36.19 -1.46 9.18
N PHE A 20 36.27 -2.00 7.96
CA PHE A 20 37.55 -2.37 7.35
C PHE A 20 38.15 -1.28 6.45
N ILE A 21 37.32 -0.48 5.77
CA ILE A 21 37.79 0.54 4.82
C ILE A 21 37.90 1.90 5.50
N TYR A 22 36.78 2.46 5.98
CA TYR A 22 36.77 3.78 6.62
C TYR A 22 37.33 3.75 8.04
N ARG A 23 37.19 2.62 8.76
CA ARG A 23 37.64 2.46 10.15
C ARG A 23 37.04 3.49 11.13
N GLU A 24 35.85 4.00 10.81
CA GLU A 24 35.13 4.98 11.63
C GLU A 24 34.11 4.32 12.57
N MET A 25 33.89 3.02 12.43
CA MET A 25 32.88 2.27 13.18
C MET A 25 33.38 1.85 14.56
N ASN A 26 32.77 2.42 15.60
CA ASN A 26 33.01 2.05 17.01
C ASN A 26 31.78 1.30 17.54
N LEU A 27 31.94 0.43 18.54
CA LEU A 27 30.81 -0.33 19.14
C LEU A 27 29.66 0.59 19.61
N LYS A 28 29.98 1.78 20.12
CA LYS A 28 29.01 2.79 20.53
C LYS A 28 28.22 3.37 19.35
N LEU A 29 28.88 3.60 18.22
CA LEU A 29 28.23 4.10 16.99
C LEU A 29 27.36 3.01 16.36
N PHE A 30 27.85 1.78 16.33
CA PHE A 30 27.08 0.62 15.90
C PHE A 30 25.80 0.44 16.73
N TYR A 31 25.93 0.44 18.06
CA TYR A 31 24.78 0.36 18.95
C TYR A 31 23.78 1.49 18.70
N LYS A 32 24.26 2.74 18.56
CA LYS A 32 23.41 3.89 18.26
C LYS A 32 22.65 3.70 16.93
N ALA A 33 23.33 3.28 15.86
CA ALA A 33 22.71 3.05 14.55
C ALA A 33 21.66 1.94 14.61
N VAL A 34 21.95 0.84 15.32
CA VAL A 34 20.98 -0.25 15.55
C VAL A 34 19.76 0.27 16.31
N MET A 35 19.95 1.05 17.37
CA MET A 35 18.83 1.60 18.16
C MET A 35 17.97 2.58 17.36
N GLU A 36 18.57 3.43 16.51
CA GLU A 36 17.84 4.31 15.59
C GLU A 36 17.02 3.49 14.57
N GLY A 37 17.59 2.42 14.02
CA GLY A 37 16.87 1.50 13.13
C GLY A 37 15.71 0.78 13.83
N VAL A 38 15.97 0.22 15.01
CA VAL A 38 14.95 -0.49 15.81
C VAL A 38 13.81 0.46 16.15
N THR A 39 14.09 1.65 16.71
CA THR A 39 13.04 2.62 17.07
C THR A 39 12.18 3.04 15.88
N GLY A 40 12.79 3.28 14.71
CA GLY A 40 12.05 3.55 13.48
C GLY A 40 11.12 2.40 13.09
N THR A 41 11.64 1.17 13.06
CA THR A 41 10.84 -0.02 12.68
C THR A 41 9.75 -0.37 13.71
N SER A 42 9.99 -0.19 15.00
CA SER A 42 9.01 -0.49 16.07
C SER A 42 7.75 0.35 15.94
N VAL A 43 7.87 1.63 15.60
CA VAL A 43 6.71 2.51 15.38
C VAL A 43 5.86 2.00 14.22
N VAL A 44 6.49 1.60 13.11
CA VAL A 44 5.80 1.06 11.94
C VAL A 44 5.13 -0.28 12.27
N MET A 45 5.85 -1.19 12.93
CA MET A 45 5.32 -2.51 13.29
C MET A 45 4.15 -2.42 14.26
N LEU A 46 4.14 -1.43 15.16
CA LEU A 46 3.00 -1.18 16.03
C LEU A 46 1.75 -0.79 15.23
N LEU A 47 1.88 0.08 14.22
CA LEU A 47 0.79 0.46 13.33
C LEU A 47 0.29 -0.72 12.49
N VAL A 48 1.21 -1.57 12.03
CA VAL A 48 0.85 -2.80 11.28
C VAL A 48 0.06 -3.75 12.17
N ALA A 49 0.51 -3.95 13.42
CA ALA A 49 -0.16 -4.82 14.38
C ALA A 49 -1.58 -4.35 14.71
N THR A 50 -1.77 -3.06 14.99
CA THR A 50 -3.11 -2.50 15.26
C THR A 50 -4.01 -2.57 14.02
N SER A 51 -3.47 -2.33 12.83
CA SER A 51 -4.20 -2.47 11.55
C SER A 51 -4.63 -3.92 11.29
N ALA A 52 -3.80 -4.90 11.65
CA ALA A 52 -4.13 -6.31 11.49
C ALA A 52 -5.31 -6.72 12.37
N VAL A 53 -5.33 -6.27 13.64
CA VAL A 53 -6.47 -6.48 14.54
C VAL A 53 -7.75 -5.82 14.00
N LEU A 54 -7.64 -4.59 13.48
CA LEU A 54 -8.77 -3.91 12.85
C LEU A 54 -9.27 -4.65 11.61
N GLY A 55 -8.37 -5.21 10.80
CA GLY A 55 -8.74 -6.05 9.65
C GLY A 55 -9.52 -7.30 10.04
N LEU A 56 -9.11 -7.96 11.12
CA LEU A 56 -9.85 -9.10 11.68
C LEU A 56 -11.24 -8.68 12.15
N PHE A 57 -11.33 -7.58 12.91
CA PHE A 57 -12.62 -7.04 13.36
C PHE A 57 -13.57 -6.71 12.19
N LEU A 58 -13.07 -6.04 11.14
CA LEU A 58 -13.86 -5.74 9.95
C LEU A 58 -14.32 -6.99 9.21
N THR A 59 -13.49 -8.05 9.21
CA THR A 59 -13.83 -9.33 8.62
C THR A 59 -14.93 -10.04 9.42
N GLU A 60 -14.83 -10.03 10.75
CA GLU A 60 -15.85 -10.60 11.64
C GLU A 60 -17.19 -9.87 11.53
N GLN A 61 -17.17 -8.56 11.29
CA GLN A 61 -18.37 -7.76 11.05
C GLN A 61 -18.86 -7.81 9.60
N GLU A 62 -18.20 -8.60 8.73
CA GLU A 62 -18.52 -8.75 7.32
C GLU A 62 -18.63 -7.41 6.55
N VAL A 63 -17.93 -6.38 7.02
CA VAL A 63 -18.03 -5.02 6.45
C VAL A 63 -17.64 -5.00 4.97
N PRO A 64 -16.51 -5.58 4.54
CA PRO A 64 -16.12 -5.57 3.13
C PRO A 64 -17.10 -6.35 2.24
N GLN A 65 -17.69 -7.45 2.75
CA GLN A 65 -18.71 -8.23 2.05
C GLN A 65 -20.01 -7.42 1.89
N ALA A 66 -20.46 -6.75 2.95
CA ALA A 66 -21.64 -5.89 2.93
C ALA A 66 -21.45 -4.71 1.95
N MET A 67 -20.26 -4.11 1.92
CA MET A 67 -19.93 -3.07 0.94
C MET A 67 -19.97 -3.61 -0.49
N ALA A 68 -19.36 -4.75 -0.77
CA ALA A 68 -19.37 -5.36 -2.10
C ALA A 68 -20.79 -5.72 -2.58
N ALA A 69 -21.62 -6.31 -1.70
CA ALA A 69 -23.02 -6.60 -1.99
C ALA A 69 -23.86 -5.33 -2.23
N GLY A 70 -23.57 -4.26 -1.47
CA GLY A 70 -24.20 -2.94 -1.68
C GLY A 70 -23.86 -2.32 -3.03
N ILE A 71 -22.66 -2.55 -3.56
CA ILE A 71 -22.27 -2.05 -4.89
C ILE A 71 -23.12 -2.73 -5.99
N LEU A 72 -23.27 -4.05 -5.90
CA LEU A 72 -24.07 -4.83 -6.84
C LEU A 72 -25.55 -4.46 -6.84
N SER A 73 -26.11 -4.06 -5.69
CA SER A 73 -27.52 -3.68 -5.60
C SER A 73 -27.83 -2.30 -6.19
N ILE A 74 -26.81 -1.45 -6.36
CA ILE A 74 -26.99 -0.09 -6.91
C ILE A 74 -26.93 -0.10 -8.44
N SER A 75 -26.01 -0.85 -9.05
CA SER A 75 -25.84 -0.85 -10.50
C SER A 75 -25.19 -2.11 -11.06
N GLU A 76 -25.67 -2.54 -12.22
CA GLU A 76 -25.04 -3.59 -13.04
C GLU A 76 -24.06 -3.01 -14.07
N ASN A 77 -23.96 -1.68 -14.20
CA ASN A 77 -23.07 -1.07 -15.17
C ASN A 77 -21.61 -1.20 -14.71
N LYS A 78 -20.81 -1.94 -15.50
CA LYS A 78 -19.38 -2.19 -15.29
C LYS A 78 -18.58 -0.96 -14.86
N TYR A 79 -18.80 0.20 -15.49
CA TYR A 79 -18.07 1.43 -15.19
C TYR A 79 -18.45 2.03 -13.83
N VAL A 80 -19.73 1.95 -13.48
CA VAL A 80 -20.23 2.44 -12.18
C VAL A 80 -19.74 1.53 -11.05
N VAL A 81 -19.79 0.21 -11.25
CA VAL A 81 -19.27 -0.77 -10.28
C VAL A 81 -17.77 -0.57 -10.05
N LEU A 82 -16.99 -0.37 -11.12
CA LEU A 82 -15.56 -0.06 -11.01
C LEU A 82 -15.29 1.22 -10.21
N MET A 83 -16.05 2.28 -10.45
CA MET A 83 -15.95 3.53 -9.68
C MET A 83 -16.21 3.28 -8.18
N MET A 84 -17.26 2.54 -7.86
CA MET A 84 -17.61 2.22 -6.47
C MET A 84 -16.57 1.32 -5.80
N LEU A 85 -16.02 0.35 -6.54
CA LEU A 85 -14.91 -0.47 -6.05
C LEU A 85 -13.67 0.36 -5.76
N ASN A 86 -13.30 1.32 -6.62
CA ASN A 86 -12.19 2.24 -6.32
C ASN A 86 -12.44 3.01 -5.02
N ILE A 87 -13.64 3.57 -4.83
CA ILE A 87 -13.99 4.30 -3.61
C ILE A 87 -13.89 3.38 -2.38
N MET A 88 -14.47 2.17 -2.46
CA MET A 88 -14.40 1.18 -1.39
C MET A 88 -12.93 0.83 -1.05
N LEU A 89 -12.12 0.55 -2.07
CA LEU A 89 -10.71 0.18 -1.90
C LEU A 89 -9.87 1.32 -1.33
N LEU A 90 -10.14 2.58 -1.71
CA LEU A 90 -9.50 3.74 -1.10
C LEU A 90 -9.83 3.82 0.38
N ILE A 91 -11.11 3.68 0.76
CA ILE A 91 -11.54 3.70 2.15
C ILE A 91 -10.82 2.60 2.94
N VAL A 92 -10.81 1.36 2.43
CA VAL A 92 -10.13 0.24 3.09
C VAL A 92 -8.62 0.51 3.20
N GLY A 93 -7.98 0.99 2.13
CA GLY A 93 -6.54 1.26 2.10
C GLY A 93 -6.09 2.42 2.98
N VAL A 94 -7.01 3.32 3.34
CA VAL A 94 -6.76 4.42 4.27
C VAL A 94 -6.63 3.94 5.72
N PHE A 95 -7.40 2.91 6.12
CA PHE A 95 -7.42 2.38 7.49
C PHE A 95 -6.50 1.16 7.69
N LEU A 96 -6.38 0.31 6.67
CA LEU A 96 -5.63 -0.95 6.77
C LEU A 96 -4.23 -0.83 6.19
N HIS A 97 -3.31 -1.60 6.78
CA HIS A 97 -2.00 -1.81 6.18
C HIS A 97 -2.15 -2.60 4.86
N GLY A 98 -1.30 -2.32 3.86
CA GLY A 98 -1.48 -2.81 2.49
C GLY A 98 -1.59 -4.33 2.39
N ALA A 99 -0.76 -5.07 3.13
CA ALA A 99 -0.86 -6.54 3.17
C ALA A 99 -2.21 -7.03 3.72
N ALA A 100 -2.68 -6.44 4.83
CA ALA A 100 -3.96 -6.81 5.44
C ALA A 100 -5.14 -6.46 4.53
N ALA A 101 -5.10 -5.28 3.89
CA ALA A 101 -6.12 -4.85 2.93
C ALA A 101 -6.23 -5.81 1.74
N ILE A 102 -5.10 -6.21 1.14
CA ILE A 102 -5.09 -7.15 0.01
C ILE A 102 -5.66 -8.51 0.42
N ILE A 103 -5.16 -9.09 1.51
CA ILE A 103 -5.59 -10.42 1.99
C ILE A 103 -7.10 -10.45 2.26
N LEU A 104 -7.65 -9.37 2.80
CA LEU A 104 -9.06 -9.25 3.14
C LEU A 104 -9.94 -8.96 1.91
N THR A 105 -9.55 -8.03 1.04
CA THR A 105 -10.44 -7.56 -0.03
C THR A 105 -10.40 -8.41 -1.30
N VAL A 106 -9.24 -9.00 -1.65
CA VAL A 106 -9.11 -9.83 -2.86
C VAL A 106 -10.13 -10.96 -2.93
N PRO A 107 -10.26 -11.85 -1.92
CA PRO A 107 -11.17 -12.99 -2.03
C PRO A 107 -12.65 -12.58 -2.15
N ILE A 108 -13.00 -11.39 -1.67
CA ILE A 108 -14.37 -10.85 -1.69
C ILE A 108 -14.69 -10.21 -3.04
N VAL A 109 -13.73 -9.48 -3.62
CA VAL A 109 -13.94 -8.71 -4.86
C VAL A 109 -13.63 -9.53 -6.11
N LEU A 110 -12.75 -10.54 -6.02
CA LEU A 110 -12.36 -11.34 -7.18
C LEU A 110 -13.54 -12.05 -7.89
N PRO A 111 -14.53 -12.65 -7.18
CA PRO A 111 -15.72 -13.21 -7.81
C PRO A 111 -16.51 -12.17 -8.61
N LEU A 112 -16.69 -10.97 -8.04
CA LEU A 112 -17.38 -9.85 -8.69
C LEU A 112 -16.66 -9.39 -9.97
N ILE A 113 -15.33 -9.31 -9.92
CA ILE A 113 -14.49 -8.94 -11.08
C ILE A 113 -14.62 -9.97 -12.21
N HIS A 114 -14.67 -11.26 -11.87
CA HIS A 114 -14.89 -12.33 -12.85
C HIS A 114 -16.28 -12.24 -13.49
N GLU A 115 -17.34 -11.97 -12.71
CA GLU A 115 -18.70 -11.78 -13.24
C GLU A 115 -18.80 -10.59 -14.21
N LEU A 116 -18.06 -9.51 -13.95
CA LEU A 116 -17.99 -8.32 -14.82
C LEU A 116 -17.07 -8.50 -16.05
N GLY A 117 -16.46 -9.67 -16.21
CA GLY A 117 -15.51 -9.96 -17.28
C GLY A 117 -14.32 -9.01 -17.27
N ILE A 118 -13.79 -8.71 -16.09
CA ILE A 118 -12.59 -7.89 -15.91
C ILE A 118 -11.38 -8.81 -15.74
N ASP A 119 -10.29 -8.48 -16.42
CA ASP A 119 -9.05 -9.24 -16.31
C ASP A 119 -8.47 -9.13 -14.87
N PRO A 120 -8.08 -10.24 -14.23
CA PRO A 120 -7.51 -10.23 -12.88
C PRO A 120 -6.23 -9.40 -12.73
N ILE A 121 -5.42 -9.27 -13.79
CA ILE A 121 -4.22 -8.43 -13.80
C ILE A 121 -4.61 -6.95 -13.76
N HIS A 122 -5.60 -6.57 -14.57
CA HIS A 122 -6.16 -5.20 -14.54
C HIS A 122 -6.69 -4.85 -13.15
N PHE A 123 -7.43 -5.78 -12.53
CA PHE A 123 -7.89 -5.61 -11.16
C PHE A 123 -6.73 -5.53 -10.16
N GLY A 124 -5.70 -6.37 -10.30
CA GLY A 124 -4.52 -6.33 -9.43
C GLY A 124 -3.79 -4.98 -9.46
N ILE A 125 -3.65 -4.39 -10.65
CA ILE A 125 -3.06 -3.04 -10.81
C ILE A 125 -3.95 -1.99 -10.15
N MET A 126 -5.26 -2.04 -10.40
CA MET A 126 -6.23 -1.13 -9.79
C MET A 126 -6.20 -1.24 -8.26
N LEU A 127 -6.19 -2.45 -7.71
CA LEU A 127 -6.10 -2.73 -6.29
C LEU A 127 -4.81 -2.15 -5.68
N ALA A 128 -3.67 -2.41 -6.31
CA ALA A 128 -2.38 -1.92 -5.86
C ALA A 128 -2.33 -0.38 -5.83
N LEU A 129 -2.86 0.28 -6.87
CA LEU A 129 -2.95 1.74 -6.92
C LEU A 129 -3.86 2.30 -5.83
N ASN A 130 -5.07 1.75 -5.66
CA ASN A 130 -6.00 2.20 -4.61
C ASN A 130 -5.38 2.08 -3.22
N ILE A 131 -4.78 0.94 -2.91
CA ILE A 131 -4.16 0.72 -1.60
C ILE A 131 -2.98 1.65 -1.42
N SER A 132 -2.14 1.84 -2.45
CA SER A 132 -0.99 2.76 -2.39
C SER A 132 -1.42 4.20 -2.13
N ILE A 133 -2.50 4.66 -2.76
CA ILE A 133 -3.07 5.99 -2.54
C ILE A 133 -3.66 6.09 -1.12
N GLY A 134 -4.38 5.06 -0.67
CA GLY A 134 -4.96 5.01 0.66
C GLY A 134 -3.89 5.08 1.76
N GLN A 135 -2.78 4.37 1.59
CA GLN A 135 -1.65 4.36 2.53
C GLN A 135 -0.95 5.73 2.68
N GLN A 136 -1.16 6.64 1.72
CA GLN A 136 -0.60 7.98 1.69
C GLN A 136 -1.60 9.07 2.12
N THR A 137 -2.89 8.74 2.24
CA THR A 137 -3.96 9.70 2.51
C THR A 137 -4.38 9.63 3.98
N PRO A 138 -4.38 10.74 4.75
CA PRO A 138 -4.83 10.76 6.15
C PRO A 138 -6.23 10.11 6.30
N PRO A 139 -6.53 9.34 7.39
CA PRO A 139 -6.17 9.58 8.79
C PRO A 139 -5.28 8.51 9.48
N VAL A 140 -5.16 7.28 8.96
CA VAL A 140 -4.27 6.24 9.52
C VAL A 140 -3.02 6.03 8.66
N ALA A 141 -3.16 6.06 7.32
CA ALA A 141 -2.09 6.38 6.36
C ALA A 141 -0.70 5.82 6.73
N SER A 142 -0.58 4.50 6.90
CA SER A 142 0.60 3.90 7.57
C SER A 142 1.94 4.29 6.92
N VAL A 143 1.98 4.46 5.59
CA VAL A 143 3.18 4.91 4.86
C VAL A 143 3.46 6.39 5.12
N LEU A 144 2.41 7.23 5.14
CA LEU A 144 2.54 8.65 5.50
C LEU A 144 3.07 8.82 6.93
N ILE A 145 2.53 8.09 7.91
CA ILE A 145 2.99 8.16 9.31
C ILE A 145 4.44 7.69 9.42
N THR A 146 4.80 6.61 8.71
CA THR A 146 6.18 6.13 8.65
C THR A 146 7.11 7.20 8.08
N ALA A 147 6.75 7.83 6.97
CA ALA A 147 7.52 8.91 6.37
C ALA A 147 7.66 10.11 7.32
N CYS A 148 6.60 10.48 8.04
CA CYS A 148 6.63 11.56 9.04
C CYS A 148 7.55 11.24 10.22
N SER A 149 7.56 9.98 10.69
CA SER A 149 8.45 9.51 11.77
C SER A 149 9.92 9.62 11.37
N ILE A 150 10.24 9.22 10.13
CA ILE A 150 11.60 9.31 9.59
C ILE A 150 12.01 10.78 9.35
N ALA A 151 11.12 11.57 8.75
CA ALA A 151 11.37 12.97 8.40
C ALA A 151 11.31 13.93 9.61
N LYS A 152 10.81 13.46 10.77
CA LYS A 152 10.56 14.26 11.98
C LYS A 152 9.75 15.53 11.71
N LYS A 153 8.69 15.39 10.91
CA LYS A 153 7.78 16.49 10.53
C LYS A 153 6.33 16.14 10.84
N ASP A 154 5.54 17.16 11.06
CA ASP A 154 4.10 17.01 11.28
C ASP A 154 3.39 16.42 10.07
N ILE A 155 2.45 15.51 10.34
CA ILE A 155 1.64 14.83 9.32
C ILE A 155 0.99 15.84 8.36
N TRP A 156 0.41 16.92 8.88
CA TRP A 156 -0.25 17.94 8.05
C TRP A 156 0.71 18.68 7.12
N ALA A 157 1.93 18.94 7.56
CA ALA A 157 2.95 19.59 6.73
C ALA A 157 3.37 18.68 5.58
N VAL A 158 3.56 17.38 5.85
CA VAL A 158 3.90 16.37 4.85
C VAL A 158 2.73 16.14 3.88
N THR A 159 1.51 15.97 4.39
CA THR A 159 0.29 15.80 3.57
C THR A 159 0.08 16.96 2.61
N LYS A 160 0.29 18.20 3.04
CA LYS A 160 0.08 19.37 2.18
C LYS A 160 0.99 19.35 0.95
N VAL A 161 2.24 18.89 1.11
CA VAL A 161 3.18 18.70 0.01
C VAL A 161 2.81 17.45 -0.80
N ASN A 162 2.40 16.38 -0.13
CA ASN A 162 2.02 15.13 -0.76
C ASN A 162 0.72 15.21 -1.57
N ALA A 163 -0.15 16.20 -1.30
CA ALA A 163 -1.45 16.34 -1.95
C ALA A 163 -1.33 16.41 -3.48
N MET A 164 -0.30 17.06 -4.01
CA MET A 164 -0.05 17.11 -5.45
C MET A 164 0.26 15.72 -6.03
N PHE A 165 1.06 14.92 -5.32
CA PHE A 165 1.38 13.55 -5.74
C PHE A 165 0.16 12.63 -5.65
N ILE A 166 -0.65 12.76 -4.60
CA ILE A 166 -1.92 12.04 -4.48
C ILE A 166 -2.84 12.38 -5.65
N ALA A 167 -2.95 13.66 -6.04
CA ALA A 167 -3.78 14.06 -7.18
C ALA A 167 -3.31 13.40 -8.49
N VAL A 168 -1.99 13.33 -8.72
CA VAL A 168 -1.43 12.62 -9.88
C VAL A 168 -1.74 11.13 -9.80
N LEU A 169 -1.57 10.49 -8.64
CA LEU A 169 -1.87 9.06 -8.47
C LEU A 169 -3.36 8.76 -8.68
N VAL A 170 -4.26 9.63 -8.23
CA VAL A 170 -5.70 9.50 -8.50
C VAL A 170 -6.00 9.66 -10.00
N ALA A 171 -5.33 10.59 -10.69
CA ALA A 171 -5.47 10.70 -12.14
C ALA A 171 -4.98 9.43 -12.86
N VAL A 172 -3.83 8.87 -12.44
CA VAL A 172 -3.32 7.60 -12.95
C VAL A 172 -4.28 6.45 -12.64
N LEU A 173 -4.88 6.42 -11.45
CA LEU A 173 -5.89 5.42 -11.07
C LEU A 173 -7.11 5.48 -11.99
N MET A 174 -7.63 6.67 -12.28
CA MET A 174 -8.76 6.84 -13.19
C MET A 174 -8.38 6.40 -14.61
N LEU A 175 -7.21 6.77 -15.10
CA LEU A 175 -6.70 6.30 -16.39
C LEU A 175 -6.55 4.78 -16.42
N ALA A 176 -5.93 4.20 -15.41
CA ALA A 176 -5.74 2.75 -15.30
C ALA A 176 -7.07 1.99 -15.15
N THR A 177 -8.10 2.59 -14.54
CA THR A 177 -9.41 1.96 -14.37
C THR A 177 -10.21 1.95 -15.68
N TYR A 178 -10.26 3.07 -16.39
CA TYR A 178 -11.12 3.27 -17.57
C TYR A 178 -10.43 3.00 -18.91
N VAL A 179 -9.09 2.95 -18.94
CA VAL A 179 -8.31 2.68 -20.15
C VAL A 179 -7.49 1.39 -19.95
N PRO A 180 -8.06 0.20 -20.25
CA PRO A 180 -7.36 -1.09 -20.12
C PRO A 180 -6.05 -1.15 -20.90
N ALA A 181 -5.91 -0.39 -21.98
CA ALA A 181 -4.69 -0.34 -22.79
C ALA A 181 -3.46 0.17 -22.01
N ILE A 182 -3.63 0.95 -20.93
CA ILE A 182 -2.52 1.42 -20.10
C ILE A 182 -2.09 0.33 -19.11
N SER A 183 -3.05 -0.40 -18.54
CA SER A 183 -2.81 -1.42 -17.52
C SER A 183 -2.33 -2.74 -18.11
N VAL A 184 -2.89 -3.17 -19.24
CA VAL A 184 -2.64 -4.48 -19.85
C VAL A 184 -1.85 -4.37 -21.16
N GLY A 185 -1.89 -3.21 -21.85
CA GLY A 185 -1.29 -3.07 -23.18
C GLY A 185 0.23 -3.23 -23.21
N PHE A 186 0.94 -2.87 -22.14
CA PHE A 186 2.39 -3.09 -22.05
C PHE A 186 2.71 -4.57 -21.73
N VAL A 187 1.88 -5.24 -20.93
CA VAL A 187 2.04 -6.67 -20.60
C VAL A 187 1.78 -7.53 -21.84
N ASP A 188 0.71 -7.24 -22.59
CA ASP A 188 0.36 -7.96 -23.82
C ASP A 188 1.39 -7.75 -24.96
N TYR A 189 2.09 -6.62 -24.96
CA TYR A 189 3.15 -6.33 -25.93
C TYR A 189 4.48 -7.03 -25.58
N LEU A 190 4.76 -7.27 -24.29
CA LEU A 190 6.01 -7.87 -23.82
C LEU A 190 5.94 -9.40 -23.71
N TYR A 191 4.74 -9.97 -23.54
CA TYR A 191 4.49 -11.42 -23.40
C TYR A 191 3.98 -12.10 -24.69
N LYS A 192 3.82 -11.37 -25.80
CA LYS A 192 3.66 -11.94 -27.15
C LYS A 192 4.99 -11.98 -27.88
#